data_AF-A0A1Q7S2F8-F1
#
_entry.id   AF-A0A1Q7S2F8-F1
#
_cell.length_a   1.000
_cell.length_b   1.000
_cell.length_c   1.000
_cell.angle_alpha   90.00
_cell.angle_beta   90.00
_cell.angle_gamma   90.00
#
_symmetry.space_group_name_H-M   'P 1'
#
loop_
_entity.id
_entity.type
_entity.pdbx_description
1 polymer ?
#
loop_
_entity_poly.entity_id
_entity_poly.type
_entity_poly.pdbx_seq_one_letter_code
_entity_poly.pdbx_strand_id
1 'polypeptide(L)'
;ADALAPLPSELRWVLEEALRSPGEVQTVGQVAVRARVDRRTCERWFTRVGLPSPRHFLSAARVLYAHRLLQDPGFTIEDVAKRLGYAQTKTLQLHARAYLGLTAGEMRLSLDSGEALARVVQSFLTPQQARASAS
;
A
#
# COMPACT_ATOMS: atom_id res chain seq x y z
N ALA A 1 3.29 -16.77 6.17
CA ALA A 1 2.38 -15.69 5.77
C ALA A 1 1.57 -16.17 4.59
N ASP A 2 0.28 -16.44 4.79
CA ASP A 2 -0.70 -16.42 3.69
C ASP A 2 -1.91 -15.62 4.19
N ALA A 3 -1.65 -14.37 4.61
CA ALA A 3 -2.68 -13.50 5.18
C ALA A 3 -3.81 -13.19 4.18
N LEU A 4 -3.58 -13.46 2.90
CA LEU A 4 -4.53 -13.31 1.82
C LEU A 4 -5.22 -14.64 1.44
N ALA A 5 -4.78 -15.81 1.95
CA ALA A 5 -5.38 -17.12 1.66
C ALA A 5 -6.90 -17.17 1.86
N PRO A 6 -7.48 -16.52 2.90
CA PRO A 6 -8.92 -16.57 3.13
C PRO A 6 -9.75 -15.75 2.12
N LEU A 7 -9.10 -14.95 1.25
CA LEU A 7 -9.79 -14.19 0.23
C LEU A 7 -10.14 -15.07 -0.99
N PRO A 8 -11.20 -14.71 -1.74
CA PRO A 8 -11.45 -15.31 -3.06
C PRO A 8 -10.20 -15.21 -3.95
N SER A 9 -9.96 -16.24 -4.76
CA SER A 9 -8.78 -16.36 -5.62
C SER A 9 -8.57 -15.14 -6.51
N GLU A 10 -9.64 -14.61 -7.10
CA GLU A 10 -9.62 -13.44 -7.98
C GLU A 10 -9.21 -12.18 -7.21
N LEU A 11 -9.73 -11.99 -6.00
CA LEU A 11 -9.39 -10.85 -5.17
C LEU A 11 -7.93 -10.95 -4.71
N ARG A 12 -7.49 -12.11 -4.24
CA ARG A 12 -6.10 -12.36 -3.87
C ARG A 12 -5.14 -12.05 -5.01
N TRP A 13 -5.41 -12.56 -6.21
CA TRP A 13 -4.56 -12.32 -7.38
C TRP A 13 -4.42 -10.82 -7.70
N VAL A 14 -5.51 -10.05 -7.63
CA VAL A 14 -5.46 -8.61 -7.86
C VAL A 14 -4.68 -7.87 -6.76
N LEU A 15 -4.73 -8.32 -5.52
CA LEU A 15 -3.95 -7.74 -4.42
C LEU A 15 -2.46 -8.07 -4.54
N GLU A 16 -2.11 -9.28 -4.96
CA GLU A 16 -0.73 -9.66 -5.27
C GLU A 16 -0.17 -8.82 -6.43
N GLU A 17 -0.99 -8.59 -7.47
CA GLU A 17 -0.62 -7.68 -8.56
C GLU A 17 -0.45 -6.24 -8.06
N ALA A 18 -1.31 -5.76 -7.16
CA ALA A 18 -1.16 -4.44 -6.56
C ALA A 18 0.12 -4.30 -5.72
N LEU A 19 0.62 -5.38 -5.11
CA LEU A 19 1.91 -5.38 -4.41
C LEU A 19 3.10 -5.36 -5.37
N ARG A 20 2.99 -6.06 -6.51
CA ARG A 20 4.04 -6.12 -7.54
C ARG A 20 4.11 -4.88 -8.41
N SER A 21 2.95 -4.32 -8.73
CA SER A 21 2.75 -3.25 -9.72
C SER A 21 1.71 -2.21 -9.21
N PRO A 22 1.96 -1.51 -8.09
CA PRO A 22 0.97 -0.60 -7.50
C PRO A 22 0.57 0.59 -8.40
N GLY A 23 1.36 0.88 -9.44
CA GLY A 23 1.00 1.86 -10.47
C GLY A 23 -0.17 1.42 -11.36
N GLU A 24 -0.43 0.11 -11.51
CA GLU A 24 -1.47 -0.43 -12.40
C GLU A 24 -2.83 -0.61 -11.69
N VAL A 25 -2.79 -0.78 -10.37
CA VAL A 25 -3.96 -0.98 -9.51
C VAL A 25 -3.98 0.11 -8.44
N GLN A 26 -4.61 1.22 -8.77
CA GLN A 26 -4.53 2.44 -7.97
C GLN A 26 -5.77 2.67 -7.08
N THR A 27 -6.94 2.19 -7.48
CA THR A 27 -8.19 2.48 -6.78
C THR A 27 -8.90 1.23 -6.31
N VAL A 28 -9.71 1.36 -5.26
CA VAL A 28 -10.59 0.28 -4.78
C VAL A 28 -11.55 -0.17 -5.88
N GLY A 29 -12.02 0.75 -6.72
CA GLY A 29 -12.85 0.43 -7.89
C GLY A 29 -12.12 -0.46 -8.89
N GLN A 30 -10.86 -0.16 -9.21
CA GLN A 30 -10.03 -1.00 -10.09
C GLN A 30 -9.80 -2.39 -9.50
N VAL A 31 -9.59 -2.49 -8.17
CA VAL A 31 -9.47 -3.78 -7.48
C VAL A 31 -10.76 -4.59 -7.66
N ALA A 32 -11.91 -3.97 -7.34
CA ALA A 32 -13.21 -4.63 -7.40
C ALA A 32 -13.56 -5.09 -8.82
N VAL A 33 -13.39 -4.21 -9.82
CA VAL A 33 -13.62 -4.51 -11.23
C VAL A 33 -12.77 -5.68 -11.71
N ARG A 34 -11.45 -5.67 -11.43
CA ARG A 34 -10.55 -6.76 -11.85
C ARG A 34 -10.87 -8.08 -11.14
N ALA A 35 -11.32 -8.01 -9.89
CA ALA A 35 -11.76 -9.17 -9.11
C ALA A 35 -13.20 -9.60 -9.42
N ARG A 36 -13.89 -8.96 -10.38
CA ARG A 36 -15.28 -9.25 -10.78
C ARG A 36 -16.29 -9.17 -9.62
N VAL A 37 -16.06 -8.24 -8.69
CA VAL A 37 -16.97 -7.95 -7.58
C VAL A 37 -17.31 -6.47 -7.54
N ASP A 38 -18.40 -6.10 -6.87
CA ASP A 38 -18.65 -4.70 -6.57
C ASP A 38 -17.76 -4.20 -5.40
N ARG A 39 -17.64 -2.88 -5.26
CA ARG A 39 -16.83 -2.25 -4.22
C ARG A 39 -17.24 -2.64 -2.81
N ARG A 40 -18.55 -2.75 -2.53
CA ARG A 40 -19.08 -3.09 -1.20
C ARG A 40 -18.76 -4.54 -0.86
N THR A 41 -18.77 -5.43 -1.84
CA THR A 41 -18.34 -6.83 -1.68
C THR A 41 -16.83 -6.92 -1.43
N CYS A 42 -16.00 -6.15 -2.14
CA CYS A 42 -14.56 -6.04 -1.87
C CYS A 42 -14.29 -5.57 -0.43
N GLU A 43 -14.89 -4.45 0.01
CA GLU A 43 -14.74 -3.93 1.38
C GLU A 43 -15.21 -4.94 2.44
N ARG A 44 -16.31 -5.66 2.19
CA ARG A 44 -16.80 -6.71 3.09
C ARG A 44 -15.84 -7.88 3.24
N TRP A 45 -15.17 -8.30 2.16
CA TRP A 45 -14.17 -9.35 2.25
C TRP A 45 -13.01 -8.96 3.15
N PHE A 46 -12.48 -7.75 2.97
CA PHE A 46 -11.41 -7.22 3.82
C PHE A 46 -11.80 -7.20 5.30
N THR A 47 -12.98 -6.67 5.63
CA THR A 47 -13.50 -6.69 7.01
C THR A 47 -13.66 -8.11 7.54
N ARG A 48 -14.21 -9.03 6.72
CA ARG A 48 -14.45 -10.42 7.12
C ARG A 48 -13.16 -11.16 7.50
N VAL A 49 -12.05 -10.86 6.84
CA VAL A 49 -10.76 -11.50 7.09
C VAL A 49 -9.86 -10.69 8.03
N GLY A 50 -10.36 -9.59 8.60
CA GLY A 50 -9.61 -8.74 9.54
C GLY A 50 -8.49 -7.92 8.89
N LEU A 51 -8.54 -7.70 7.58
CA LEU A 51 -7.58 -6.86 6.88
C LEU A 51 -7.94 -5.36 6.98
N PRO A 52 -6.95 -4.45 6.95
CA PRO A 52 -7.22 -3.01 6.83
C PRO A 52 -7.93 -2.72 5.52
N SER A 53 -8.75 -1.66 5.45
CA SER A 53 -9.59 -1.40 4.27
C SER A 53 -8.80 -1.43 2.95
N PRO A 54 -9.42 -1.77 1.81
CA PRO A 54 -8.73 -1.86 0.52
C PRO A 54 -7.92 -0.60 0.17
N ARG A 55 -8.40 0.59 0.60
CA ARG A 55 -7.68 1.85 0.42
C ARG A 55 -6.35 1.87 1.19
N HIS A 56 -6.35 1.47 2.47
CA HIS A 56 -5.13 1.40 3.27
C HIS A 56 -4.14 0.39 2.71
N PHE A 57 -4.63 -0.78 2.28
CA PHE A 57 -3.81 -1.79 1.62
C PHE A 57 -3.09 -1.22 0.39
N LEU A 58 -3.82 -0.57 -0.52
CA LEU A 58 -3.25 0.03 -1.73
C LEU A 58 -2.27 1.18 -1.43
N SER A 59 -2.52 1.96 -0.38
CA SER A 59 -1.58 3.01 0.03
C SER A 59 -0.28 2.43 0.59
N ALA A 60 -0.36 1.37 1.41
CA ALA A 60 0.83 0.73 1.96
C ALA A 60 1.64 -0.03 0.89
N ALA A 61 0.97 -0.70 -0.05
CA ALA A 61 1.60 -1.33 -1.21
C ALA A 61 2.44 -0.32 -2.01
N ARG A 62 1.89 0.88 -2.26
CA ARG A 62 2.64 1.98 -2.90
C ARG A 62 3.82 2.44 -2.08
N VAL A 63 3.69 2.57 -0.76
CA VAL A 63 4.80 3.00 0.10
C VAL A 63 5.94 1.98 0.11
N LEU A 64 5.64 0.68 0.16
CA LEU A 64 6.65 -0.38 0.04
C LEU A 64 7.37 -0.32 -1.31
N TYR A 65 6.62 -0.13 -2.39
CA TYR A 65 7.22 0.00 -3.71
C TYR A 65 8.03 1.29 -3.86
N ALA A 66 7.56 2.40 -3.28
CA ALA A 66 8.30 3.66 -3.23
C ALA A 66 9.61 3.50 -2.47
N HIS A 67 9.60 2.81 -1.32
CA HIS A 67 10.82 2.51 -0.56
C HIS A 67 11.83 1.74 -1.40
N ARG A 68 11.38 0.70 -2.11
CA ARG A 68 12.21 -0.07 -3.04
C ARG A 68 12.80 0.81 -4.16
N LEU A 69 11.98 1.64 -4.82
CA LEU A 69 12.47 2.52 -5.89
C LEU A 69 13.48 3.54 -5.37
N LEU A 70 13.25 4.10 -4.18
CA LEU A 70 14.12 5.11 -3.57
C LEU A 70 15.45 4.54 -3.06
N GLN A 71 15.63 3.21 -3.03
CA GLN A 71 16.95 2.61 -2.81
C GLN A 71 17.91 2.85 -3.99
N ASP A 72 17.37 3.09 -5.19
CA ASP A 72 18.16 3.46 -6.35
C ASP A 72 18.32 4.99 -6.39
N PRO A 73 19.56 5.51 -6.27
CA PRO A 73 19.82 6.95 -6.22
C PRO A 73 19.44 7.69 -7.52
N GLY A 74 19.18 6.97 -8.61
CA GLY A 74 18.68 7.52 -9.87
C GLY A 74 17.23 8.02 -9.80
N PHE A 75 16.45 7.66 -8.77
CA PHE A 75 15.06 8.10 -8.63
C PHE A 75 14.91 9.28 -7.69
N THR A 76 14.29 10.36 -8.18
CA THR A 76 13.82 11.46 -7.31
C THR A 76 12.52 11.08 -6.60
N ILE A 77 12.25 11.72 -5.45
CA ILE A 77 10.99 11.51 -4.72
C ILE A 77 9.77 11.90 -5.57
N GLU A 78 9.92 12.94 -6.39
CA GLU A 78 8.87 13.41 -7.30
C GLU A 78 8.60 12.41 -8.43
N ASP A 79 9.64 11.85 -9.06
CA ASP A 79 9.50 10.82 -10.10
C ASP A 79 8.79 9.58 -9.56
N VAL A 80 9.17 9.13 -8.36
CA VAL A 80 8.54 8.00 -7.68
C VAL A 80 7.08 8.29 -7.37
N ALA A 81 6.76 9.48 -6.86
CA ALA A 81 5.39 9.88 -6.57
C ALA A 81 4.53 9.84 -7.84
N LYS A 82 5.01 10.46 -8.93
CA LYS A 82 4.33 10.48 -10.23
C LYS A 82 4.13 9.07 -10.79
N ARG A 83 5.17 8.24 -10.76
CA ARG A 83 5.13 6.85 -11.25
C ARG A 83 4.10 5.98 -10.51
N LEU A 84 3.86 6.27 -9.23
CA LEU A 84 2.90 5.54 -8.39
C LEU A 84 1.48 6.15 -8.39
N GLY A 85 1.25 7.15 -9.24
CA GLY A 85 -0.05 7.78 -9.42
C GLY A 85 -0.42 8.78 -8.31
N TYR A 86 0.56 9.30 -7.56
CA TYR A 86 0.30 10.40 -6.64
C TYR A 86 0.17 11.72 -7.41
N ALA A 87 -0.91 12.46 -7.16
CA ALA A 87 -1.09 13.79 -7.71
C ALA A 87 -0.07 14.81 -7.13
N GLN A 88 0.39 14.57 -5.90
CA GLN A 88 1.34 15.43 -5.21
C GLN A 88 2.35 14.59 -4.43
N THR A 89 3.63 14.97 -4.49
CA THR A 89 4.72 14.36 -3.70
C THR A 89 4.43 14.37 -2.20
N LYS A 90 3.74 15.40 -1.70
CA LYS A 90 3.32 15.52 -0.30
C LYS A 90 2.44 14.34 0.15
N THR A 91 1.58 13.82 -0.72
CA THR A 91 0.71 12.68 -0.38
C THR A 91 1.52 11.39 -0.17
N LEU A 92 2.56 11.17 -0.99
CA LEU A 92 3.48 10.05 -0.78
C LEU A 92 4.19 10.18 0.58
N GLN A 93 4.69 11.37 0.90
CA GLN A 93 5.38 11.63 2.18
C GLN A 93 4.47 11.40 3.40
N LEU A 94 3.20 11.81 3.32
CA LEU A 94 2.21 11.54 4.37
C LEU A 94 2.00 10.04 4.57
N HIS A 95 1.86 9.27 3.48
CA HIS A 95 1.73 7.82 3.58
C HIS A 95 3.01 7.16 4.10
N ALA A 96 4.20 7.61 3.69
CA ALA A 96 5.47 7.10 4.21
C ALA A 96 5.56 7.27 5.74
N ARG A 97 5.17 8.44 6.25
CA ARG A 97 5.09 8.69 7.69
C ARG A 97 4.04 7.81 8.37
N ALA A 98 2.87 7.63 7.77
CA ALA A 98 1.79 6.82 8.34
C ALA A 98 2.13 5.33 8.44
N TYR A 99 2.76 4.73 7.41
CA TYR A 99 2.95 3.28 7.34
C TYR A 99 4.36 2.80 7.67
N LEU A 100 5.40 3.64 7.49
CA LEU A 100 6.79 3.29 7.83
C LEU A 100 7.34 4.08 9.02
N GLY A 101 6.67 5.15 9.42
CA GLY A 101 7.22 6.14 10.36
C GLY A 101 8.31 7.02 9.74
N LEU A 102 8.58 6.88 8.44
CA LEU A 102 9.73 7.48 7.78
C LEU A 102 9.38 8.67 6.88
N THR A 103 10.33 9.57 6.74
CA THR A 103 10.37 10.61 5.72
C THR A 103 10.80 10.00 4.39
N ALA A 104 10.44 10.61 3.26
CA ALA A 104 10.90 10.13 1.96
C ALA A 104 12.44 10.19 1.80
N GLY A 105 13.12 11.11 2.50
CA GLY A 105 14.58 11.14 2.55
C GLY A 105 15.14 10.00 3.41
N GLU A 106 14.51 9.71 4.55
CA GLU A 106 14.91 8.60 5.44
C GLU A 106 14.71 7.23 4.75
N MET A 107 13.66 7.08 3.93
CA MET A 107 13.41 5.88 3.12
C MET A 107 14.61 5.52 2.23
N ARG A 108 15.38 6.49 1.75
CA ARG A 108 16.58 6.26 0.91
C ARG A 108 17.77 5.70 1.69
N LEU A 109 17.82 5.99 2.98
CA LEU A 109 19.00 5.75 3.83
C LEU A 109 18.77 4.62 4.85
N SER A 110 17.54 4.11 4.93
CA SER A 110 17.10 3.28 6.06
C SER A 110 16.29 2.08 5.58
N LEU A 111 16.43 0.99 6.36
CA LEU A 111 15.72 -0.29 6.23
C LEU A 111 16.03 -1.04 4.94
N ASP A 112 16.34 -2.34 5.07
CA ASP A 112 16.18 -3.24 3.94
C ASP A 112 14.69 -3.47 3.64
N SER A 113 14.40 -4.13 2.51
CA SER A 113 13.02 -4.38 2.09
C SER A 113 12.22 -5.26 3.06
N GLY A 114 12.87 -6.15 3.81
CA GLY A 114 12.22 -7.02 4.79
C GLY A 114 11.75 -6.24 6.01
N GLU A 115 12.60 -5.35 6.51
CA GLU A 115 12.29 -4.46 7.63
C GLU A 115 11.18 -3.45 7.27
N ALA A 116 11.20 -2.91 6.04
CA ALA A 116 10.12 -2.05 5.56
C ALA A 116 8.76 -2.79 5.53
N LEU A 117 8.75 -4.05 5.05
CA LEU A 117 7.56 -4.89 5.06
C LEU A 117 7.07 -5.15 6.49
N ALA A 118 7.98 -5.50 7.41
CA ALA A 118 7.64 -5.75 8.81
C ALA A 118 6.95 -4.54 9.45
N ARG A 119 7.45 -3.32 9.20
CA ARG A 119 6.83 -2.09 9.71
C ARG A 119 5.44 -1.83 9.16
N VAL A 120 5.23 -2.06 7.86
CA VAL A 120 3.89 -1.93 7.27
C VAL A 120 2.92 -2.93 7.92
N VAL A 121 3.34 -4.19 8.08
CA VAL A 121 2.53 -5.20 8.76
C VAL A 121 2.21 -4.74 10.19
N GLN A 122 3.18 -4.21 10.94
CA GLN A 122 2.94 -3.70 12.30
C GLN A 122 1.98 -2.50 12.34
N SER A 123 2.06 -1.59 11.37
CA SER A 123 1.12 -0.46 11.26
C SER A 123 -0.34 -0.92 11.04
N PHE A 124 -0.54 -2.07 10.40
CA PHE A 124 -1.86 -2.67 10.20
C PHE A 124 -2.38 -3.37 11.46
N LEU A 125 -1.48 -3.89 12.30
CA LEU A 125 -1.86 -4.50 13.58
C LEU A 125 -2.17 -3.48 14.66
N THR A 126 -1.69 -2.23 14.51
CA THR A 126 -1.87 -1.17 15.50
C THR A 126 -3.10 -0.30 15.17
N PRO A 127 -4.21 -0.38 15.95
CA PRO A 127 -5.49 0.26 15.61
C PRO A 127 -5.45 1.80 15.47
N GLN A 128 -4.38 2.44 15.99
CA GLN A 128 -4.26 3.89 16.11
C GLN A 128 -3.90 4.59 14.79
N GLN A 129 -3.18 3.94 13.86
CA GLN A 129 -2.65 4.61 12.65
C GLN A 129 -3.65 4.67 11.48
N ALA A 130 -4.65 3.77 11.45
CA ALA A 130 -5.71 3.78 10.42
C ALA A 130 -6.62 5.03 10.50
N ARG A 131 -6.76 5.64 11.68
CA ARG A 131 -7.59 6.84 11.89
C ARG A 131 -6.93 8.14 11.41
N ALA A 132 -5.61 8.19 11.26
CA ALA A 132 -4.86 9.43 11.01
C ALA A 132 -4.73 9.83 9.52
N SER A 133 -5.23 9.02 8.58
CA SER A 133 -5.17 9.31 7.12
C SER A 133 -6.55 9.56 6.50
N ALA A 134 -7.56 9.74 7.33
CA ALA A 134 -8.94 10.07 6.94
C ALA A 134 -9.26 11.51 7.36
N SER A 135 -8.49 12.46 6.80
CA SER A 135 -8.82 13.88 6.77
C SER A 135 -8.25 14.51 5.51
#